data_AF-A0A0D9QP15-F1
#
_entry.id   AF-A0A0D9QP15-F1
#
_cell.length_a   1.000
_cell.length_b   1.000
_cell.length_c   1.000
_cell.angle_alpha   90.00
_cell.angle_beta   90.00
_cell.angle_gamma   90.00
#
_symmetry.space_group_name_H-M   'P 1'
#
loop_
_entity.id
_entity.type
_entity.pdbx_description
1 polymer ?
#
loop_
_entity_poly.entity_id
_entity_poly.type
_entity_poly.pdbx_seq_one_letter_code
_entity_poly.pdbx_strand_id
1 'polypeptide(L)'
;MIRFSGQRLGGGVGRRLCMPIYSGSSDSAFKDKYFVLKKINHKYENVLLFGDVNKLRDTAVELIKGISSSGDNSNEGYVNLKIKGYISNEEKKARELEDDVHVGPDSAADNKHLMYSNSDVVQDAPSKGRNPKMVKTLSFWQIYSMRVKKSLHLLRPNDFSLILQSFHLYNKDTGVYVSSVKHIEGQIPEMNGISFVIILNILSARLKKNNYNDFFKKMMNYLPNVMYELNIRDMNNILTCFHNLELNDSRICDIFYQKILSNLNRVEDTLTLSSLCYIFYKYNFENQHFFECLKKRGLLLLNNFEAKPFYKFVFSLHNRNICLKEIVDKKKNDVFAFLSYYNDEERLFMGEIFGIK
;
A
#
# COMPACT_ATOMS: atom_id res chain seq x y z
N MET A 1 -17.71 76.94 55.24
CA MET A 1 -19.13 77.34 55.25
C MET A 1 -19.80 76.66 54.07
N ILE A 2 -20.74 75.72 54.31
CA ILE A 2 -21.98 75.42 53.54
C ILE A 2 -21.79 75.25 52.01
N ARG A 3 -22.10 74.15 51.29
CA ARG A 3 -23.28 73.27 51.28
C ARG A 3 -23.03 72.13 50.29
N PHE A 4 -23.52 70.92 50.59
CA PHE A 4 -23.94 69.97 49.56
C PHE A 4 -25.44 70.14 49.30
N SER A 5 -25.82 70.38 48.04
CA SER A 5 -27.06 69.94 47.39
C SER A 5 -27.21 70.69 46.05
N GLY A 6 -27.68 70.11 44.96
CA GLY A 6 -28.41 68.86 44.82
C GLY A 6 -28.44 68.32 43.40
N GLN A 7 -29.07 67.16 43.34
CA GLN A 7 -29.31 66.29 42.19
C GLN A 7 -29.93 67.02 40.98
N ARG A 8 -29.63 66.54 39.77
CA ARG A 8 -30.58 65.71 38.99
C ARG A 8 -29.94 65.16 37.71
N LEU A 9 -30.19 63.87 37.52
CA LEU A 9 -29.93 63.07 36.33
C LEU A 9 -30.67 63.65 35.12
N GLY A 10 -30.09 63.52 33.93
CA GLY A 10 -30.84 63.62 32.68
C GLY A 10 -29.98 63.95 31.48
N GLY A 11 -29.51 62.93 30.77
CA GLY A 11 -28.75 63.15 29.53
C GLY A 11 -28.30 61.88 28.80
N GLY A 12 -29.26 61.12 28.27
CA GLY A 12 -29.09 60.44 26.98
C GLY A 12 -28.52 59.01 26.96
N VAL A 13 -29.26 58.13 26.28
CA VAL A 13 -28.82 56.81 25.80
C VAL A 13 -27.72 56.99 24.75
N GLY A 14 -26.45 56.77 25.13
CA GLY A 14 -25.35 56.88 24.16
C GLY A 14 -23.92 56.82 24.69
N ARG A 15 -23.69 56.60 25.99
CA ARG A 15 -22.33 56.38 26.51
C ARG A 15 -22.28 55.16 27.42
N ARG A 16 -21.98 54.00 26.84
CA ARG A 16 -21.29 52.92 27.58
C ARG A 16 -19.85 53.39 27.81
N LEU A 17 -19.65 54.25 28.80
CA LEU A 17 -18.35 54.38 29.43
C LEU A 17 -18.16 53.11 30.27
N CYS A 18 -17.23 52.29 29.84
CA CYS A 18 -16.67 51.19 30.61
C CYS A 18 -16.19 51.71 31.96
N MET A 19 -17.02 51.60 33.01
CA MET A 19 -16.50 51.63 34.37
C MET A 19 -16.27 50.17 34.79
N PRO A 20 -15.02 49.74 35.01
CA PRO A 20 -14.77 48.44 35.60
C PRO A 20 -15.31 48.44 37.03
N ILE A 21 -16.15 47.45 37.35
CA ILE A 21 -16.60 47.17 38.71
C ILE A 21 -15.38 46.65 39.46
N TYR A 22 -14.83 47.48 40.35
CA TYR A 22 -13.73 47.10 41.23
C TYR A 22 -14.30 46.26 42.38
N SER A 23 -14.42 44.95 42.17
CA SER A 23 -14.62 44.00 43.27
C SER A 23 -13.26 43.64 43.85
N GLY A 24 -12.88 44.34 44.92
CA GLY A 24 -11.75 43.95 45.74
C GLY A 24 -12.07 42.65 46.48
N SER A 25 -11.41 41.57 46.09
CA SER A 25 -11.21 40.41 46.96
C SER A 25 -9.71 40.21 47.13
N SER A 26 -9.31 40.39 48.37
CA SER A 26 -7.98 40.23 48.94
C SER A 26 -7.42 38.82 48.72
N ASP A 27 -6.49 38.68 47.79
CA ASP A 27 -5.34 37.81 47.98
C ASP A 27 -4.12 38.42 47.29
N SER A 28 -2.96 38.19 47.88
CA SER A 28 -1.81 39.09 47.97
C SER A 28 -0.92 39.30 46.72
N ALA A 29 -0.21 40.44 46.77
CA ALA A 29 0.97 40.93 46.04
C ALA A 29 1.47 40.20 44.79
N PHE A 30 1.56 40.94 43.67
CA PHE A 30 2.46 40.73 42.53
C PHE A 30 2.91 39.26 42.31
N LYS A 31 1.98 38.38 41.92
CA LYS A 31 2.38 37.23 41.12
C LYS A 31 2.56 37.73 39.70
N ASP A 32 3.76 38.18 39.37
CA ASP A 32 4.23 38.22 37.99
C ASP A 32 4.12 36.80 37.45
N LYS A 33 2.95 36.46 36.90
CA LYS A 33 2.79 35.25 36.10
C LYS A 33 3.48 35.54 34.77
N TYR A 34 4.80 35.34 34.73
CA TYR A 34 5.53 35.27 33.48
C TYR A 34 4.96 34.08 32.70
N PHE A 35 4.14 34.38 31.68
CA PHE A 35 3.81 33.42 30.66
C PHE A 35 5.09 33.14 29.87
N VAL A 36 5.86 32.17 30.33
CA VAL A 36 6.95 31.61 29.52
C VAL A 36 6.29 30.79 28.44
N LEU A 37 6.06 31.41 27.27
CA LEU A 37 5.77 30.67 26.06
C LEU A 37 6.91 29.65 25.89
N LYS A 38 6.58 28.36 25.91
CA LYS A 38 7.56 27.34 25.51
C LYS A 38 8.11 27.77 24.16
N LYS A 39 9.44 27.87 24.03
CA LYS A 39 10.10 28.11 22.74
C LYS A 39 9.45 27.20 21.71
N ILE A 40 8.87 27.80 20.68
CA ILE A 40 8.26 27.06 19.59
C ILE A 40 9.40 26.22 19.01
N ASN A 41 9.24 24.90 19.08
CA ASN A 41 10.24 23.99 18.56
C ASN A 41 10.14 24.09 17.03
N HIS A 42 10.99 24.89 16.39
CA HIS A 42 10.98 25.13 14.94
C HIS A 42 11.49 23.92 14.12
N LYS A 43 11.29 22.70 14.62
CA LYS A 43 11.50 21.47 13.86
C LYS A 43 10.30 21.23 12.94
N TYR A 44 9.99 22.20 12.07
CA TYR A 44 8.91 22.08 11.10
C TYR A 44 9.14 20.89 10.17
N GLU A 45 10.39 20.48 9.96
CA GLU A 45 10.83 19.24 9.31
C GLU A 45 10.23 17.96 9.90
N ASN A 46 9.76 17.97 11.15
CA ASN A 46 9.12 16.80 11.79
C ASN A 46 7.58 16.88 11.82
N VAL A 47 6.98 18.01 11.44
CA VAL A 47 5.53 18.24 11.48
C VAL A 47 4.89 18.11 10.10
N LEU A 48 3.93 17.22 9.89
CA LEU A 48 3.21 17.09 8.61
C LEU A 48 2.55 18.43 8.21
N LEU A 49 3.17 19.17 7.28
CA LEU A 49 2.65 20.42 6.73
C LEU A 49 1.68 20.13 5.59
N PHE A 50 0.79 21.09 5.28
CA PHE A 50 -0.10 20.95 4.11
C PHE A 50 0.71 21.13 2.83
N GLY A 51 0.46 20.29 1.81
CA GLY A 51 1.11 20.40 0.50
C GLY A 51 2.55 19.86 0.44
N ASP A 52 3.11 19.38 1.56
CA ASP A 52 4.42 18.75 1.59
C ASP A 52 4.31 17.26 1.23
N VAL A 53 4.30 16.98 -0.08
CA VAL A 53 4.18 15.63 -0.63
C VAL A 53 5.36 14.75 -0.23
N ASN A 54 6.57 15.32 -0.22
CA ASN A 54 7.80 14.60 0.14
C ASN A 54 7.69 14.04 1.56
N LYS A 55 7.22 14.85 2.50
CA LYS A 55 7.05 14.41 3.87
C LYS A 55 5.93 13.39 4.07
N LEU A 56 4.83 13.49 3.32
CA LEU A 56 3.79 12.46 3.33
C LEU A 56 4.35 11.13 2.82
N ARG A 57 5.15 11.17 1.75
CA ARG A 57 5.86 10.01 1.22
C ARG A 57 6.86 9.43 2.22
N ASP A 58 7.69 10.27 2.83
CA ASP A 58 8.71 9.84 3.80
C ASP A 58 8.05 9.20 5.03
N THR A 59 6.93 9.76 5.48
CA THR A 59 6.11 9.19 6.55
C THR A 59 5.55 7.81 6.15
N ALA A 60 5.06 7.65 4.92
CA ALA A 60 4.60 6.36 4.42
C ALA A 60 5.74 5.33 4.39
N VAL A 61 6.92 5.73 3.92
CA VAL A 61 8.12 4.89 3.86
C VAL A 61 8.58 4.48 5.27
N GLU A 62 8.61 5.39 6.24
CA GLU A 62 8.94 5.10 7.64
C GLU A 62 7.98 4.05 8.23
N LEU A 63 6.67 4.23 8.02
CA LEU A 63 5.63 3.32 8.48
C LEU A 63 5.81 1.91 7.89
N ILE A 64 6.05 1.83 6.59
CA ILE A 64 6.27 0.56 5.87
C ILE A 64 7.55 -0.14 6.35
N LYS A 65 8.65 0.61 6.50
CA LYS A 65 9.93 0.08 7.01
C LYS A 65 9.77 -0.44 8.44
N GLY A 66 9.00 0.27 9.27
CA GLY A 66 8.67 -0.14 10.63
C GLY A 66 8.05 -1.52 10.71
N ILE A 67 7.09 -1.84 9.83
CA ILE A 67 6.46 -3.17 9.76
C ILE A 67 7.42 -4.23 9.19
N SER A 68 8.18 -3.90 8.14
CA SER A 68 9.10 -4.84 7.50
C SER A 68 10.23 -5.33 8.44
N SER A 69 10.53 -4.57 9.48
CA SER A 69 11.50 -4.93 10.52
C SER A 69 10.94 -5.85 11.61
N SER A 70 9.61 -5.98 11.74
CA SER A 70 8.97 -6.97 12.61
C SER A 70 8.59 -8.19 11.78
N GLY A 71 9.37 -9.27 11.87
CA GLY A 71 9.25 -10.49 11.05
C GLY A 71 7.96 -11.31 11.16
N ASP A 72 6.83 -10.73 11.55
CA ASP A 72 5.60 -11.45 11.93
C ASP A 72 4.52 -11.54 10.82
N ASN A 73 4.69 -10.93 9.64
CA ASN A 73 3.66 -10.95 8.58
C ASN A 73 3.99 -11.93 7.43
N SER A 74 3.84 -13.22 7.67
CA SER A 74 4.02 -14.29 6.66
C SER A 74 2.95 -14.28 5.54
N ASN A 75 1.80 -13.61 5.73
CA ASN A 75 0.71 -13.56 4.75
C ASN A 75 0.65 -12.29 3.88
N GLU A 76 1.52 -11.29 4.10
CA GLU A 76 1.54 -10.02 3.33
C GLU A 76 2.83 -9.83 2.52
N GLY A 77 3.64 -10.88 2.37
CA GLY A 77 4.98 -10.83 1.81
C GLY A 77 5.07 -10.23 0.40
N TYR A 78 3.99 -10.25 -0.39
CA TYR A 78 4.02 -9.70 -1.75
C TYR A 78 4.19 -8.18 -1.79
N VAL A 79 3.44 -7.47 -0.94
CA VAL A 79 3.36 -6.01 -1.02
C VAL A 79 4.64 -5.37 -0.45
N ASN A 80 5.28 -6.01 0.54
CA ASN A 80 6.55 -5.57 1.11
C ASN A 80 7.78 -5.81 0.20
N LEU A 81 7.80 -6.91 -0.56
CA LEU A 81 8.93 -7.25 -1.46
C LEU A 81 9.07 -6.25 -2.62
N LYS A 82 7.94 -5.83 -3.22
CA LYS A 82 7.95 -4.87 -4.32
C LYS A 82 8.42 -3.48 -3.90
N ILE A 83 8.09 -3.04 -2.69
CA ILE A 83 8.56 -1.73 -2.20
C ILE A 83 10.06 -1.71 -1.97
N LYS A 84 10.67 -2.78 -1.45
CA LYS A 84 12.15 -2.81 -1.30
C LYS A 84 12.84 -2.62 -2.65
N GLY A 85 12.32 -3.25 -3.71
CA GLY A 85 12.78 -3.01 -5.08
C GLY A 85 12.48 -1.58 -5.58
N TYR A 86 11.33 -1.02 -5.21
CA TYR A 86 10.94 0.34 -5.58
C TYR A 86 11.80 1.42 -4.90
N ILE A 87 11.96 1.35 -3.57
CA ILE A 87 12.80 2.24 -2.77
C ILE A 87 14.24 2.17 -3.26
N SER A 88 14.78 0.96 -3.49
CA SER A 88 16.15 0.82 -4.01
C SER A 88 16.32 1.37 -5.42
N ASN A 89 15.30 1.32 -6.28
CA ASN A 89 15.34 1.92 -7.60
C ASN A 89 15.22 3.46 -7.57
N GLU A 90 14.41 4.04 -6.69
CA GLU A 90 14.40 5.50 -6.48
C GLU A 90 15.72 5.99 -5.87
N GLU A 91 16.29 5.26 -4.90
CA GLU A 91 17.60 5.56 -4.32
C GLU A 91 18.72 5.46 -5.37
N LYS A 92 18.65 4.51 -6.31
CA LYS A 92 19.61 4.41 -7.43
C LYS A 92 19.47 5.56 -8.42
N LYS A 93 18.24 5.90 -8.84
CA LYS A 93 18.00 7.03 -9.75
C LYS A 93 18.43 8.37 -9.15
N ALA A 94 18.26 8.55 -7.84
CA ALA A 94 18.73 9.76 -7.16
C ALA A 94 20.26 9.87 -7.19
N ARG A 95 21.00 8.76 -7.05
CA ARG A 95 22.47 8.73 -7.14
C ARG A 95 22.99 8.94 -8.57
N GLU A 96 22.33 8.37 -9.57
CA GLU A 96 22.71 8.55 -10.99
C GLU A 96 22.55 10.02 -11.45
N LEU A 97 21.56 10.74 -10.92
CA LEU A 97 21.36 12.18 -11.16
C LEU A 97 22.41 13.07 -10.46
N GLU A 98 23.10 12.58 -9.44
CA GLU A 98 24.18 13.29 -8.75
C GLU A 98 25.53 13.10 -9.47
N ASP A 99 25.75 11.96 -10.13
CA ASP A 99 26.99 11.64 -10.87
C ASP A 99 27.08 12.32 -12.25
N ASP A 100 25.96 12.72 -12.87
CA ASP A 100 25.93 13.43 -14.17
C ASP A 100 26.30 14.94 -14.06
N VAL A 101 26.60 15.44 -12.85
CA VAL A 101 27.02 16.83 -12.61
C VAL A 101 28.53 16.90 -12.32
N HIS A 102 29.34 16.59 -13.34
CA HIS A 102 30.77 16.91 -13.34
C HIS A 102 31.16 17.90 -14.45
N VAL A 103 31.95 18.90 -14.02
CA VAL A 103 32.04 20.28 -14.52
C VAL A 103 33.07 20.43 -15.64
N GLY A 104 32.73 21.18 -16.70
CA GLY A 104 33.71 21.81 -17.60
C GLY A 104 34.12 23.18 -17.04
N PRO A 105 35.41 23.55 -17.00
CA PRO A 105 35.86 24.78 -16.37
C PRO A 105 35.73 25.94 -17.37
N ASP A 106 35.11 27.04 -16.95
CA ASP A 106 35.69 28.40 -17.04
C ASP A 106 34.67 29.50 -16.74
N SER A 107 35.21 30.60 -16.21
CA SER A 107 34.62 31.91 -15.92
C SER A 107 33.95 32.11 -14.55
N ALA A 108 34.73 32.77 -13.69
CA ALA A 108 34.34 33.36 -12.43
C ALA A 108 33.38 34.55 -12.62
N ALA A 109 32.24 34.52 -11.93
CA ALA A 109 31.60 35.73 -11.41
C ALA A 109 30.59 35.33 -10.32
N ASP A 110 30.65 36.09 -9.22
CA ASP A 110 29.90 35.98 -7.98
C ASP A 110 28.43 35.58 -8.11
N ASN A 111 28.01 34.59 -7.32
CA ASN A 111 26.73 34.63 -6.60
C ASN A 111 26.77 33.72 -5.37
N LYS A 112 26.75 34.35 -4.19
CA LYS A 112 26.57 33.69 -2.89
C LYS A 112 25.17 33.05 -2.82
N HIS A 113 25.08 31.75 -3.06
CA HIS A 113 23.99 30.92 -2.58
C HIS A 113 24.61 29.83 -1.70
N LEU A 114 24.28 29.84 -0.40
CA LEU A 114 24.73 28.84 0.55
C LEU A 114 24.17 27.47 0.14
N MET A 115 25.01 26.68 -0.53
CA MET A 115 24.98 25.22 -0.53
C MET A 115 25.54 24.77 0.82
N TYR A 116 24.70 24.20 1.68
CA TYR A 116 25.18 23.32 2.75
C TYR A 116 25.16 21.90 2.20
N SER A 117 26.29 21.51 1.61
CA SER A 117 26.67 20.13 1.40
C SER A 117 26.94 19.52 2.78
N ASN A 118 26.11 18.57 3.22
CA ASN A 118 26.49 17.69 4.33
C ASN A 118 26.92 16.35 3.75
N SER A 119 28.12 16.34 3.17
CA SER A 119 29.00 15.18 3.16
C SER A 119 29.59 15.00 4.56
N ASP A 120 28.79 14.55 5.51
CA ASP A 120 29.26 14.08 6.80
C ASP A 120 28.74 12.66 7.00
N VAL A 121 29.65 11.74 6.72
CA VAL A 121 29.84 10.43 7.33
C VAL A 121 28.88 10.20 8.52
N VAL A 122 27.80 9.47 8.28
CA VAL A 122 27.09 8.76 9.37
C VAL A 122 28.04 7.67 9.83
N GLN A 123 28.97 8.04 10.71
CA GLN A 123 29.66 7.07 11.54
C GLN A 123 28.59 6.27 12.28
N ASP A 124 28.71 4.95 12.18
CA ASP A 124 27.96 3.96 12.94
C ASP A 124 27.89 4.36 14.42
N ALA A 125 26.81 5.02 14.80
CA ALA A 125 26.40 5.09 16.19
C ALA A 125 25.87 3.69 16.55
N PRO A 126 26.34 3.07 17.65
CA PRO A 126 26.02 1.69 17.96
C PRO A 126 24.51 1.56 18.13
N SER A 127 23.93 0.68 17.33
CA SER A 127 22.52 0.30 17.31
C SER A 127 22.07 -0.12 18.72
N LYS A 128 21.62 0.85 19.51
CA LYS A 128 20.92 0.59 20.77
C LYS A 128 19.49 0.18 20.45
N GLY A 129 19.32 -1.13 20.38
CA GLY A 129 18.15 -1.83 20.90
C GLY A 129 16.84 -1.60 20.16
N ARG A 130 16.45 -2.62 19.39
CA ARG A 130 15.06 -3.02 19.08
C ARG A 130 14.09 -1.85 18.94
N ASN A 131 13.77 -1.45 17.71
CA ASN A 131 12.60 -0.61 17.44
C ASN A 131 11.37 -1.27 18.10
N PRO A 132 10.84 -0.73 19.20
CA PRO A 132 9.59 -1.24 19.74
C PRO A 132 8.52 -1.00 18.67
N LYS A 133 7.59 -1.95 18.49
CA LYS A 133 6.41 -1.80 17.61
C LYS A 133 5.95 -0.36 17.68
N MET A 134 6.16 0.41 16.61
CA MET A 134 5.88 1.85 16.62
C MET A 134 4.37 2.01 16.53
N VAL A 135 3.69 1.85 17.66
CA VAL A 135 2.23 2.00 17.75
C VAL A 135 1.95 3.49 17.70
N LYS A 136 1.75 4.01 16.48
CA LYS A 136 1.35 5.40 16.27
C LYS A 136 -0.05 5.63 16.86
N THR A 137 -0.26 6.80 17.45
CA THR A 137 -1.53 7.16 18.12
C THR A 137 -2.68 7.31 17.12
N LEU A 138 -3.92 7.25 17.61
CA LEU A 138 -5.10 7.53 16.79
C LEU A 138 -5.07 8.96 16.20
N SER A 139 -4.61 9.94 16.97
CA SER A 139 -4.45 11.32 16.55
C SER A 139 -3.47 11.46 15.38
N PHE A 140 -2.38 10.68 15.37
CA PHE A 140 -1.45 10.65 14.24
C PHE A 140 -2.17 10.25 12.95
N TRP A 141 -2.94 9.17 12.97
CA TRP A 141 -3.65 8.68 11.77
C TRP A 141 -4.74 9.65 11.28
N GLN A 142 -5.42 10.35 12.20
CA GLN A 142 -6.37 11.40 11.84
C GLN A 142 -5.68 12.59 11.17
N ILE A 143 -4.57 13.07 11.74
CA ILE A 143 -3.81 14.18 11.17
C ILE A 143 -3.23 13.77 9.81
N TYR A 144 -2.59 12.60 9.74
CA TYR A 144 -1.99 12.09 8.52
C TYR A 144 -3.04 11.94 7.41
N SER A 145 -4.18 11.30 7.69
CA SER A 145 -5.27 11.16 6.72
C SER A 145 -5.86 12.50 6.26
N MET A 146 -6.05 13.45 7.17
CA MET A 146 -6.54 14.80 6.84
C MET A 146 -5.57 15.53 5.90
N ARG A 147 -4.26 15.38 6.13
CA ARG A 147 -3.20 16.01 5.33
C ARG A 147 -3.10 15.36 3.94
N VAL A 148 -3.17 14.04 3.87
CA VAL A 148 -3.22 13.27 2.61
C VAL A 148 -4.42 13.71 1.79
N LYS A 149 -5.62 13.70 2.37
CA LYS A 149 -6.87 14.09 1.67
C LYS A 149 -6.82 15.49 1.08
N LYS A 150 -6.19 16.44 1.79
CA LYS A 150 -6.02 17.82 1.29
C LYS A 150 -4.96 17.93 0.19
N SER A 151 -4.02 16.99 0.13
CA SER A 151 -2.88 17.04 -0.81
C SER A 151 -3.04 16.08 -2.00
N LEU A 152 -4.19 15.40 -2.16
CA LEU A 152 -4.42 14.37 -3.19
C LEU A 152 -4.11 14.85 -4.62
N HIS A 153 -4.37 16.12 -4.92
CA HIS A 153 -4.14 16.71 -6.23
C HIS A 153 -2.66 16.89 -6.59
N LEU A 154 -1.76 16.81 -5.59
CA LEU A 154 -0.31 16.92 -5.78
C LEU A 154 0.38 15.56 -5.80
N LEU A 155 -0.32 14.49 -5.46
CA LEU A 155 0.25 13.15 -5.39
C LEU A 155 0.35 12.56 -6.80
N ARG A 156 1.49 11.90 -7.08
CA ARG A 156 1.68 11.06 -8.25
C ARG A 156 1.23 9.63 -7.96
N PRO A 157 1.05 8.75 -8.97
CA PRO A 157 0.65 7.36 -8.73
C PRO A 157 1.56 6.59 -7.78
N ASN A 158 2.85 6.90 -7.81
CA ASN A 158 3.83 6.32 -6.91
C ASN A 158 3.57 6.71 -5.45
N ASP A 159 3.31 7.99 -5.21
CA ASP A 159 3.00 8.51 -3.87
C ASP A 159 1.69 7.90 -3.36
N PHE A 160 0.68 7.77 -4.22
CA PHE A 160 -0.57 7.05 -3.90
C PHE A 160 -0.29 5.61 -3.46
N SER A 161 0.54 4.88 -4.22
CA SER A 161 0.84 3.48 -3.90
C SER A 161 1.46 3.32 -2.51
N LEU A 162 2.45 4.15 -2.16
CA LEU A 162 3.11 4.12 -0.85
C LEU A 162 2.18 4.55 0.28
N ILE A 163 1.46 5.66 0.10
CA ILE A 163 0.57 6.20 1.12
C ILE A 163 -0.57 5.22 1.39
N LEU A 164 -1.31 4.78 0.37
CA LEU A 164 -2.41 3.83 0.54
C LEU A 164 -1.94 2.52 1.19
N GLN A 165 -0.74 2.07 0.85
CA GLN A 165 -0.17 0.87 1.44
C GLN A 165 0.12 1.04 2.93
N SER A 166 0.70 2.17 3.35
CA SER A 166 0.92 2.44 4.78
C SER A 166 -0.38 2.36 5.59
N PHE A 167 -1.50 2.88 5.05
CA PHE A 167 -2.81 2.75 5.69
C PHE A 167 -3.30 1.31 5.69
N HIS A 168 -3.05 0.56 4.62
CA HIS A 168 -3.50 -0.82 4.46
C HIS A 168 -2.82 -1.75 5.47
N LEU A 169 -1.49 -1.67 5.58
CA LEU A 169 -0.68 -2.51 6.46
C LEU A 169 -0.98 -2.27 7.95
N TYR A 170 -1.26 -1.02 8.35
CA TYR A 170 -1.67 -0.69 9.72
C TYR A 170 -3.17 -0.89 9.97
N ASN A 171 -3.91 -1.43 8.99
CA ASN A 171 -5.35 -1.62 9.01
C ASN A 171 -6.13 -0.37 9.45
N LYS A 172 -5.76 0.79 8.91
CA LYS A 172 -6.40 2.08 9.21
C LYS A 172 -7.30 2.50 8.06
N ASP A 173 -8.60 2.52 8.33
CA ASP A 173 -9.57 3.11 7.43
C ASP A 173 -10.03 4.47 7.97
N THR A 174 -9.60 5.52 7.28
CA THR A 174 -9.96 6.91 7.58
C THR A 174 -10.72 7.53 6.41
N GLY A 175 -11.18 6.73 5.45
CA GLY A 175 -11.80 7.18 4.19
C GLY A 175 -10.81 7.74 3.16
N VAL A 176 -9.50 7.53 3.34
CA VAL A 176 -8.46 7.92 2.37
C VAL A 176 -8.62 7.14 1.07
N TYR A 177 -8.96 5.85 1.13
CA TYR A 177 -9.17 5.01 -0.07
C TYR A 177 -10.23 5.61 -0.99
N VAL A 178 -11.43 5.88 -0.46
CA VAL A 178 -12.55 6.47 -1.20
C VAL A 178 -12.19 7.85 -1.75
N SER A 179 -11.55 8.70 -0.93
CA SER A 179 -11.17 10.05 -1.36
C SER A 179 -10.16 10.04 -2.50
N SER A 180 -9.30 9.02 -2.56
CA SER A 180 -8.21 8.94 -3.55
C SER A 180 -8.68 8.46 -4.92
N VAL A 181 -9.78 7.69 -5.02
CA VAL A 181 -10.22 7.05 -6.28
C VAL A 181 -10.32 8.04 -7.42
N LYS A 182 -11.01 9.17 -7.22
CA LYS A 182 -11.24 10.18 -8.28
C LYS A 182 -9.93 10.79 -8.81
N HIS A 183 -8.93 10.96 -7.95
CA HIS A 183 -7.64 11.51 -8.34
C HIS A 183 -6.77 10.46 -9.05
N ILE A 184 -6.78 9.24 -8.53
CA ILE A 184 -6.09 8.08 -9.12
C ILE A 184 -6.66 7.79 -10.51
N GLU A 185 -7.97 7.89 -10.70
CA GLU A 185 -8.66 7.66 -11.97
C GLU A 185 -8.14 8.56 -13.09
N GLY A 186 -7.86 9.84 -12.80
CA GLY A 186 -7.30 10.78 -13.77
C GLY A 186 -5.84 10.49 -14.15
N GLN A 187 -5.11 9.76 -13.30
CA GLN A 187 -3.69 9.48 -13.46
C GLN A 187 -3.40 8.02 -13.88
N ILE A 188 -4.42 7.22 -14.23
CA ILE A 188 -4.25 5.84 -14.71
C ILE A 188 -3.23 5.74 -15.86
N PRO A 189 -3.26 6.63 -16.88
CA PRO A 189 -2.31 6.56 -18.00
C PRO A 189 -0.85 6.82 -17.62
N GLU A 190 -0.59 7.40 -16.46
CA GLU A 190 0.77 7.73 -15.98
C GLU A 190 1.32 6.65 -15.03
N MET A 191 0.53 5.60 -14.74
CA MET A 191 0.93 4.56 -13.79
C MET A 191 1.97 3.62 -14.39
N ASN A 192 3.01 3.35 -13.59
CA ASN A 192 3.90 2.20 -13.78
C ASN A 192 3.26 0.91 -13.26
N GLY A 193 3.86 -0.24 -13.57
CA GLY A 193 3.30 -1.54 -13.19
C GLY A 193 3.39 -1.88 -11.72
N ILE A 194 4.32 -1.28 -10.99
CA ILE A 194 4.43 -1.47 -9.54
C ILE A 194 3.28 -0.78 -8.82
N SER A 195 3.09 0.52 -9.08
CA SER A 195 2.01 1.32 -8.49
C SER A 195 0.65 0.84 -8.95
N PHE A 196 0.50 0.45 -10.21
CA PHE A 196 -0.74 -0.18 -10.71
C PHE A 196 -1.15 -1.39 -9.86
N VAL A 197 -0.24 -2.34 -9.65
CA VAL A 197 -0.53 -3.57 -8.88
C VAL A 197 -0.84 -3.26 -7.42
N ILE A 198 -0.04 -2.39 -6.78
CA ILE A 198 -0.22 -2.03 -5.37
C ILE A 198 -1.58 -1.36 -5.16
N ILE A 199 -1.90 -0.37 -5.99
CA ILE A 199 -3.18 0.36 -5.93
C ILE A 199 -4.35 -0.61 -6.20
N LEU A 200 -4.27 -1.44 -7.24
CA LEU A 200 -5.34 -2.40 -7.56
C LEU A 200 -5.57 -3.37 -6.41
N ASN A 201 -4.51 -3.95 -5.84
CA ASN A 201 -4.62 -4.89 -4.74
C ASN A 201 -5.27 -4.25 -3.50
N ILE A 202 -4.80 -3.08 -3.10
CA ILE A 202 -5.32 -2.38 -1.92
C ILE A 202 -6.76 -1.94 -2.13
N LEU A 203 -7.07 -1.31 -3.26
CA LEU A 203 -8.41 -0.79 -3.52
C LEU A 203 -9.42 -1.93 -3.74
N SER A 204 -9.02 -3.04 -4.37
CA SER A 204 -9.90 -4.21 -4.52
C SER A 204 -10.27 -4.85 -3.17
N ALA A 205 -9.36 -4.80 -2.19
CA ALA A 205 -9.60 -5.33 -0.85
C ALA A 205 -10.41 -4.38 0.05
N ARG A 206 -10.28 -3.06 -0.15
CA ARG A 206 -10.84 -2.04 0.77
C ARG A 206 -12.15 -1.41 0.28
N LEU A 207 -12.36 -1.31 -1.03
CA LEU A 207 -13.57 -0.72 -1.59
C LEU A 207 -14.70 -1.75 -1.63
N LYS A 208 -15.93 -1.29 -1.36
CA LYS A 208 -17.11 -2.15 -1.52
C LYS A 208 -17.31 -2.50 -3.00
N LYS A 209 -17.63 -3.76 -3.25
CA LYS A 209 -18.03 -4.27 -4.57
C LYS A 209 -19.14 -3.40 -5.17
N ASN A 210 -19.14 -3.23 -6.48
CA ASN A 210 -20.12 -2.51 -7.30
C ASN A 210 -20.04 -0.98 -7.34
N ASN A 211 -19.62 -0.31 -6.26
CA ASN A 211 -19.61 1.16 -6.24
C ASN A 211 -18.55 1.81 -7.14
N TYR A 212 -17.53 1.05 -7.54
CA TYR A 212 -16.35 1.55 -8.27
C TYR A 212 -16.04 0.70 -9.50
N ASN A 213 -17.05 0.03 -10.07
CA ASN A 213 -16.85 -0.85 -11.22
C ASN A 213 -16.26 -0.12 -12.43
N ASP A 214 -16.67 1.13 -12.67
CA ASP A 214 -16.14 1.93 -13.79
C ASP A 214 -14.66 2.26 -13.62
N PHE A 215 -14.22 2.57 -12.39
CA PHE A 215 -12.82 2.77 -12.06
C PHE A 215 -11.99 1.49 -12.34
N PHE A 216 -12.46 0.34 -11.86
CA PHE A 216 -11.75 -0.93 -12.09
C PHE A 216 -11.77 -1.36 -13.55
N LYS A 217 -12.83 -1.07 -14.32
CA LYS A 217 -12.87 -1.27 -15.77
C LYS A 217 -11.84 -0.38 -16.49
N LYS A 218 -11.66 0.87 -16.08
CA LYS A 218 -10.60 1.74 -16.63
C LYS A 218 -9.21 1.19 -16.34
N MET A 219 -8.96 0.72 -15.11
CA MET A 219 -7.72 0.04 -14.75
C MET A 219 -7.49 -1.21 -15.60
N MET A 220 -8.54 -2.01 -15.83
CA MET A 220 -8.49 -3.22 -16.66
C MET A 220 -8.13 -2.91 -18.12
N ASN A 221 -8.71 -1.86 -18.70
CA ASN A 221 -8.40 -1.44 -20.07
C ASN A 221 -6.95 -0.94 -20.23
N TYR A 222 -6.32 -0.48 -19.16
CA TYR A 222 -4.93 -0.01 -19.17
C TYR A 222 -3.90 -1.15 -19.00
N LEU A 223 -4.34 -2.38 -18.69
CA LEU A 223 -3.45 -3.54 -18.49
C LEU A 223 -2.42 -3.77 -19.61
N PRO A 224 -2.76 -3.67 -20.92
CA PRO A 224 -1.79 -3.92 -21.98
C PRO A 224 -0.56 -3.01 -21.90
N ASN A 225 -0.75 -1.75 -21.49
CA ASN A 225 0.33 -0.76 -21.41
C ASN A 225 1.30 -1.06 -20.27
N VAL A 226 0.78 -1.66 -19.20
CA VAL A 226 1.56 -2.01 -18.00
C VAL A 226 2.21 -3.39 -18.13
N MET A 227 1.73 -4.21 -19.06
CA MET A 227 2.05 -5.63 -19.14
C MET A 227 3.55 -5.90 -19.17
N TYR A 228 4.36 -5.08 -19.83
CA TYR A 228 5.82 -5.28 -19.94
C TYR A 228 6.53 -5.37 -18.58
N GLU A 229 6.13 -4.55 -17.61
CA GLU A 229 6.77 -4.46 -16.29
C GLU A 229 6.31 -5.55 -15.29
N LEU A 230 5.24 -6.29 -15.62
CA LEU A 230 4.62 -7.25 -14.70
C LEU A 230 5.33 -8.60 -14.66
N ASN A 231 5.46 -9.16 -13.45
CA ASN A 231 5.91 -10.54 -13.24
C ASN A 231 4.72 -11.52 -13.24
N ILE A 232 4.97 -12.83 -13.31
CA ILE A 232 3.90 -13.84 -13.26
C ILE A 232 3.07 -13.72 -11.98
N ARG A 233 3.74 -13.48 -10.84
CA ARG A 233 3.07 -13.28 -9.55
C ARG A 233 2.16 -12.05 -9.56
N ASP A 234 2.55 -10.99 -10.28
CA ASP A 234 1.70 -9.80 -10.46
C ASP A 234 0.45 -10.14 -11.24
N MET A 235 0.61 -10.82 -12.38
CA MET A 235 -0.51 -11.19 -13.25
C MET A 235 -1.51 -12.07 -12.51
N ASN A 236 -1.01 -13.03 -11.73
CA ASN A 236 -1.86 -13.87 -10.89
C ASN A 236 -2.64 -13.06 -9.85
N ASN A 237 -2.00 -12.08 -9.21
CA ASN A 237 -2.66 -11.21 -8.23
C ASN A 237 -3.71 -10.31 -8.90
N ILE A 238 -3.37 -9.71 -10.05
CA ILE A 238 -4.30 -8.89 -10.85
C ILE A 238 -5.54 -9.71 -11.24
N LEU A 239 -5.35 -10.92 -11.79
CA LEU A 239 -6.45 -11.82 -12.17
C LEU A 239 -7.33 -12.18 -10.96
N THR A 240 -6.70 -12.47 -9.82
CA THR A 240 -7.43 -12.78 -8.58
C THR A 240 -8.23 -11.57 -8.08
N CYS A 241 -7.67 -10.36 -8.16
CA CYS A 241 -8.36 -9.12 -7.80
C CYS A 241 -9.60 -8.88 -8.67
N PHE A 242 -9.48 -8.98 -10.00
CA PHE A 242 -10.62 -8.77 -10.90
C PHE A 242 -11.71 -9.83 -10.73
N HIS A 243 -11.33 -11.09 -10.52
CA HIS A 243 -12.27 -12.15 -10.22
C HIS A 243 -13.04 -11.89 -8.92
N ASN A 244 -12.34 -11.46 -7.87
CA ASN A 244 -12.97 -11.15 -6.58
C ASN A 244 -13.92 -9.95 -6.67
N LEU A 245 -13.67 -9.03 -7.61
CA LEU A 245 -14.53 -7.90 -7.94
C LEU A 245 -15.69 -8.26 -8.88
N GLU A 246 -15.82 -9.53 -9.29
CA GLU A 246 -16.84 -10.02 -10.23
C GLU A 246 -16.76 -9.33 -11.62
N LEU A 247 -15.59 -8.80 -11.96
CA LEU A 247 -15.27 -8.25 -13.28
C LEU A 247 -14.61 -9.35 -14.12
N ASN A 248 -15.38 -10.38 -14.41
CA ASN A 248 -14.93 -11.53 -15.19
C ASN A 248 -14.95 -11.19 -16.68
N ASP A 249 -13.80 -10.80 -17.22
CA ASP A 249 -13.59 -10.60 -18.65
C ASP A 249 -12.53 -11.60 -19.17
N SER A 250 -12.94 -12.50 -20.07
CA SER A 250 -12.05 -13.51 -20.64
C SER A 250 -10.89 -12.91 -21.41
N ARG A 251 -11.05 -11.68 -21.93
CA ARG A 251 -10.01 -10.95 -22.66
C ARG A 251 -8.76 -10.70 -21.82
N ILE A 252 -8.89 -10.63 -20.49
CA ILE A 252 -7.74 -10.46 -19.58
C ILE A 252 -6.83 -11.70 -19.64
N CYS A 253 -7.44 -12.89 -19.70
CA CYS A 253 -6.68 -14.14 -19.86
C CYS A 253 -5.95 -14.16 -21.20
N ASP A 254 -6.59 -13.67 -22.28
CA ASP A 254 -5.96 -13.56 -23.60
C ASP A 254 -4.77 -12.59 -23.62
N ILE A 255 -4.82 -11.51 -22.84
CA ILE A 255 -3.70 -10.57 -22.69
C ILE A 255 -2.53 -11.24 -21.96
N PHE A 256 -2.80 -11.97 -20.87
CA PHE A 256 -1.73 -12.50 -20.02
C PHE A 256 -1.18 -13.86 -20.46
N TYR A 257 -1.93 -14.71 -21.17
CA TYR A 257 -1.54 -16.11 -21.36
C TYR A 257 -0.19 -16.25 -22.06
N GLN A 258 0.10 -15.43 -23.07
CA GLN A 258 1.36 -15.54 -23.83
C GLN A 258 2.57 -15.25 -22.94
N LYS A 259 2.48 -14.18 -22.15
CA LYS A 259 3.58 -13.77 -21.26
C LYS A 259 3.77 -14.73 -20.08
N ILE A 260 2.68 -15.32 -19.58
CA ILE A 260 2.75 -16.37 -18.55
C ILE A 260 3.40 -17.62 -19.14
N LEU A 261 2.97 -18.05 -20.33
CA LEU A 261 3.50 -19.23 -21.00
C LEU A 261 4.99 -19.10 -21.28
N SER A 262 5.44 -17.94 -21.78
CA SER A 262 6.85 -17.68 -22.08
C SER A 262 7.75 -17.68 -20.84
N ASN A 263 7.20 -17.33 -19.68
CA ASN A 263 7.94 -17.23 -18.42
C ASN A 263 7.65 -18.39 -17.44
N LEU A 264 6.88 -19.41 -17.85
CA LEU A 264 6.39 -20.45 -16.96
C LEU A 264 7.52 -21.23 -16.26
N ASN A 265 8.65 -21.39 -16.94
CA ASN A 265 9.84 -22.06 -16.40
C ASN A 265 10.45 -21.34 -15.19
N ARG A 266 10.21 -20.03 -15.05
CA ARG A 266 10.70 -19.21 -13.93
C ARG A 266 9.80 -19.29 -12.69
N VAL A 267 8.66 -19.98 -12.78
CA VAL A 267 7.74 -20.13 -11.64
C VAL A 267 8.26 -21.25 -10.74
N GLU A 268 8.82 -20.90 -9.58
CA GLU A 268 9.30 -21.87 -8.57
C GLU A 268 8.26 -22.12 -7.46
N ASP A 269 7.33 -21.18 -7.27
CA ASP A 269 6.36 -21.20 -6.18
C ASP A 269 5.08 -21.98 -6.56
N THR A 270 4.81 -23.05 -5.80
CA THR A 270 3.62 -23.93 -5.97
C THR A 270 2.31 -23.19 -5.72
N LEU A 271 2.31 -22.15 -4.87
CA LEU A 271 1.14 -21.32 -4.60
C LEU A 271 0.73 -20.54 -5.86
N THR A 272 1.70 -19.91 -6.53
CA THR A 272 1.42 -19.13 -7.74
C THR A 272 0.96 -20.03 -8.88
N LEU A 273 1.59 -21.19 -9.06
CA LEU A 273 1.20 -22.14 -10.11
C LEU A 273 -0.22 -22.68 -9.90
N SER A 274 -0.54 -23.10 -8.67
CA SER A 274 -1.88 -23.56 -8.30
C SER A 274 -2.93 -22.47 -8.50
N SER A 275 -2.64 -21.25 -8.05
CA SER A 275 -3.51 -20.10 -8.20
C SER A 275 -3.77 -19.77 -9.66
N LEU A 276 -2.74 -19.80 -10.51
CA LEU A 276 -2.87 -19.58 -11.96
C LEU A 276 -3.78 -20.64 -12.59
N CYS A 277 -3.56 -21.91 -12.27
CA CYS A 277 -4.38 -22.98 -12.82
C CYS A 277 -5.86 -22.82 -12.41
N TYR A 278 -6.10 -22.49 -11.15
CA TYR A 278 -7.44 -22.29 -10.61
C TYR A 278 -8.14 -21.03 -11.15
N ILE A 279 -7.43 -19.91 -11.27
CA ILE A 279 -8.01 -18.65 -11.74
C ILE A 279 -8.35 -18.74 -13.23
N PHE A 280 -7.46 -19.27 -14.07
CA PHE A 280 -7.74 -19.48 -15.49
C PHE A 280 -8.90 -20.45 -15.71
N TYR A 281 -9.02 -21.48 -14.86
CA TYR A 281 -10.19 -22.34 -14.85
C TYR A 281 -11.48 -21.55 -14.58
N LYS A 282 -11.50 -20.68 -13.55
CA LYS A 282 -12.67 -19.85 -13.20
C LYS A 282 -13.05 -18.83 -14.27
N TYR A 283 -12.08 -18.29 -14.99
CA TYR A 283 -12.30 -17.38 -16.11
C TYR A 283 -12.82 -18.06 -17.38
N ASN A 284 -13.07 -19.37 -17.32
CA ASN A 284 -13.52 -20.14 -18.47
C ASN A 284 -12.53 -20.17 -19.65
N PHE A 285 -11.23 -20.04 -19.40
CA PHE A 285 -10.23 -20.05 -20.45
C PHE A 285 -10.16 -21.42 -21.15
N GLU A 286 -10.21 -21.42 -22.48
CA GLU A 286 -10.45 -22.64 -23.27
C GLU A 286 -9.16 -23.35 -23.71
N ASN A 287 -8.02 -22.66 -23.74
CA ASN A 287 -6.80 -23.21 -24.34
C ASN A 287 -6.23 -24.39 -23.51
N GLN A 288 -6.46 -25.61 -23.98
CA GLN A 288 -6.02 -26.84 -23.32
C GLN A 288 -4.48 -26.93 -23.23
N HIS A 289 -3.76 -26.50 -24.27
CA HIS A 289 -2.29 -26.52 -24.28
C HIS A 289 -1.70 -25.70 -23.12
N PHE A 290 -2.32 -24.57 -22.76
CA PHE A 290 -1.88 -23.78 -21.62
C PHE A 290 -1.90 -24.59 -20.32
N PHE A 291 -3.01 -25.30 -20.05
CA PHE A 291 -3.11 -26.12 -18.86
C PHE A 291 -2.20 -27.36 -18.90
N GLU A 292 -1.91 -27.92 -20.07
CA GLU A 292 -0.88 -28.96 -20.21
C GLU A 292 0.51 -28.46 -19.86
N CYS A 293 0.86 -27.24 -20.26
CA CYS A 293 2.11 -26.60 -19.86
C CYS A 293 2.16 -26.35 -18.34
N LEU A 294 1.06 -25.89 -17.74
CA LEU A 294 0.95 -25.76 -16.28
C LEU A 294 1.12 -27.12 -15.58
N LYS A 295 0.52 -28.20 -16.14
CA LYS A 295 0.69 -29.56 -15.66
C LYS A 295 2.16 -29.99 -15.68
N LYS A 296 2.84 -29.81 -16.82
CA LYS A 296 4.27 -30.14 -16.97
C LYS A 296 5.14 -29.42 -15.95
N ARG A 297 4.88 -28.12 -15.70
CA ARG A 297 5.61 -27.38 -14.66
C ARG A 297 5.27 -27.87 -13.25
N GLY A 298 4.00 -28.17 -12.98
CA GLY A 298 3.56 -28.67 -11.68
C GLY A 298 4.13 -30.04 -11.33
N LEU A 299 4.33 -30.91 -12.33
CA LEU A 299 5.00 -32.20 -12.16
C LEU A 299 6.45 -32.06 -11.68
N LEU A 300 7.15 -30.98 -12.07
CA LEU A 300 8.51 -30.71 -11.60
C LEU A 300 8.54 -30.22 -10.14
N LEU A 301 7.47 -29.54 -9.69
CA LEU A 301 7.36 -28.96 -8.34
C LEU A 301 6.52 -29.82 -7.39
N LEU A 302 6.18 -31.04 -7.79
CA LEU A 302 5.14 -31.86 -7.15
C LEU A 302 5.38 -32.09 -5.65
N ASN A 303 6.65 -32.25 -5.25
CA ASN A 303 7.04 -32.52 -3.86
C ASN A 303 6.84 -31.30 -2.94
N ASN A 304 6.82 -30.09 -3.49
CA ASN A 304 6.73 -28.84 -2.73
C ASN A 304 5.29 -28.35 -2.55
N PHE A 305 4.30 -29.14 -2.98
CA PHE A 305 2.90 -28.78 -2.84
C PHE A 305 2.39 -29.05 -1.43
N GLU A 306 1.81 -28.02 -0.82
CA GLU A 306 0.94 -28.13 0.34
C GLU A 306 -0.45 -28.62 -0.06
N ALA A 307 -1.25 -29.08 0.91
CA ALA A 307 -2.58 -29.66 0.69
C ALA A 307 -3.53 -28.73 -0.10
N LYS A 308 -3.83 -27.53 0.39
CA LYS A 308 -4.81 -26.62 -0.27
C LYS A 308 -4.38 -26.19 -1.69
N PRO A 309 -3.12 -25.80 -1.93
CA PRO A 309 -2.63 -25.52 -3.28
C PRO A 309 -2.70 -26.75 -4.19
N PHE A 310 -2.42 -27.94 -3.66
CA PHE A 310 -2.50 -29.17 -4.44
C PHE A 310 -3.92 -29.45 -4.90
N TYR A 311 -4.91 -29.35 -4.00
CA TYR A 311 -6.31 -29.52 -4.35
C TYR A 311 -6.75 -28.57 -5.48
N LYS A 312 -6.48 -27.26 -5.33
CA LYS A 312 -6.83 -26.26 -6.36
C LYS A 312 -6.20 -26.56 -7.73
N PHE A 313 -4.98 -27.08 -7.73
CA PHE A 313 -4.27 -27.48 -8.94
C PHE A 313 -4.90 -28.71 -9.60
N VAL A 314 -5.15 -29.78 -8.83
CA VAL A 314 -5.78 -31.00 -9.34
C VAL A 314 -7.21 -30.75 -9.81
N PHE A 315 -8.00 -30.01 -9.02
CA PHE A 315 -9.39 -29.68 -9.33
C PHE A 315 -9.53 -28.94 -10.66
N SER A 316 -8.69 -27.93 -10.88
CA SER A 316 -8.74 -27.14 -12.12
C SER A 316 -8.32 -27.95 -13.36
N LEU A 317 -7.33 -28.84 -13.24
CA LEU A 317 -6.91 -29.73 -14.33
C LEU A 317 -7.96 -30.80 -14.63
N HIS A 318 -8.56 -31.40 -13.59
CA HIS A 318 -9.60 -32.41 -13.73
C HIS A 318 -10.81 -31.85 -14.50
N ASN A 319 -11.31 -30.68 -14.10
CA ASN A 319 -12.48 -30.07 -14.73
C ASN A 319 -12.22 -29.57 -16.16
N ARG A 320 -10.95 -29.45 -16.56
CA ARG A 320 -10.54 -29.19 -17.95
C ARG A 320 -10.27 -30.46 -18.75
N ASN A 321 -10.63 -31.63 -18.22
CA ASN A 321 -10.45 -32.95 -18.83
C ASN A 321 -8.98 -33.29 -19.16
N ILE A 322 -8.04 -32.82 -18.34
CA ILE A 322 -6.61 -33.08 -18.55
C ILE A 322 -6.22 -34.38 -17.84
N CYS A 323 -5.42 -35.21 -18.51
CA CYS A 323 -4.97 -36.48 -17.95
C CYS A 323 -4.08 -36.28 -16.72
N LEU A 324 -4.55 -36.79 -15.57
CA LEU A 324 -3.91 -36.69 -14.25
C LEU A 324 -3.14 -37.94 -13.81
N LYS A 325 -3.10 -39.01 -14.62
CA LYS A 325 -2.51 -40.31 -14.25
C LYS A 325 -1.12 -40.19 -13.62
N GLU A 326 -0.22 -39.44 -14.27
CA GLU A 326 1.15 -39.21 -13.79
C GLU A 326 1.23 -38.50 -12.43
N ILE A 327 0.26 -37.61 -12.12
CA ILE A 327 0.18 -36.92 -10.83
C ILE A 327 -0.31 -37.89 -9.77
N VAL A 328 -1.34 -38.66 -10.09
CA VAL A 328 -1.94 -39.65 -9.18
C VAL A 328 -0.90 -40.69 -8.76
N ASP A 329 -0.18 -41.25 -9.73
CA ASP A 329 0.82 -42.29 -9.48
C ASP A 329 1.96 -41.80 -8.58
N LYS A 330 2.40 -40.54 -8.75
CA LYS A 330 3.52 -39.98 -7.99
C LYS A 330 3.15 -39.46 -6.60
N LYS A 331 1.93 -38.99 -6.38
CA LYS A 331 1.50 -38.33 -5.12
C LYS A 331 0.56 -39.17 -4.25
N LYS A 332 0.20 -40.40 -4.67
CA LYS A 332 -0.79 -41.24 -3.98
C LYS A 332 -0.59 -41.36 -2.45
N ASN A 333 0.66 -41.56 -2.01
CA ASN A 333 0.99 -41.75 -0.61
C ASN A 333 0.88 -40.45 0.22
N ASP A 334 1.19 -39.31 -0.38
CA ASP A 334 1.15 -38.01 0.31
C ASP A 334 -0.27 -37.48 0.47
N VAL A 335 -1.20 -37.87 -0.42
CA VAL A 335 -2.61 -37.45 -0.32
C VAL A 335 -3.24 -37.96 0.97
N PHE A 336 -2.87 -39.16 1.44
CA PHE A 336 -3.30 -39.67 2.75
C PHE A 336 -2.90 -38.74 3.91
N ALA A 337 -1.69 -38.20 3.87
CA ALA A 337 -1.23 -37.23 4.87
C ALA A 337 -1.97 -35.89 4.75
N PHE A 338 -2.47 -35.54 3.56
CA PHE A 338 -3.21 -34.30 3.32
C PHE A 338 -4.72 -34.38 3.65
N LEU A 339 -5.30 -35.57 3.77
CA LEU A 339 -6.74 -35.74 4.04
C LEU A 339 -7.22 -34.96 5.27
N SER A 340 -6.42 -34.91 6.34
CA SER A 340 -6.77 -34.17 7.57
C SER A 340 -6.94 -32.66 7.35
N TYR A 341 -6.29 -32.09 6.33
CA TYR A 341 -6.31 -30.66 6.01
C TYR A 341 -7.42 -30.23 5.05
N TYR A 342 -8.14 -31.20 4.47
CA TYR A 342 -9.24 -30.97 3.53
C TYR A 342 -10.60 -30.92 4.23
N ASN A 343 -11.50 -30.12 3.69
CA ASN A 343 -12.93 -30.16 4.06
C ASN A 343 -13.60 -31.42 3.47
N ASP A 344 -14.80 -31.76 3.92
CA ASP A 344 -15.46 -33.02 3.52
C ASP A 344 -15.68 -33.14 2.00
N GLU A 345 -16.04 -32.06 1.32
CA GLU A 345 -16.16 -32.04 -0.15
C GLU A 345 -14.83 -32.27 -0.86
N GLU A 346 -13.77 -31.63 -0.37
CA GLU A 346 -12.42 -31.76 -0.92
C GLU A 346 -11.88 -33.18 -0.71
N ARG A 347 -12.18 -33.79 0.44
CA ARG A 347 -11.83 -35.19 0.75
C ARG A 347 -12.52 -36.15 -0.19
N LEU A 348 -13.83 -35.98 -0.44
CA LEU A 348 -14.58 -36.83 -1.38
C LEU A 348 -13.97 -36.75 -2.78
N PHE A 349 -13.74 -35.53 -3.29
CA PHE A 349 -13.14 -35.33 -4.61
C PHE A 349 -11.74 -35.95 -4.72
N MET A 350 -10.87 -35.71 -3.74
CA MET A 350 -9.52 -36.27 -3.74
C MET A 350 -9.55 -37.80 -3.54
N GLY A 351 -10.49 -38.32 -2.75
CA GLY A 351 -10.71 -39.75 -2.57
C GLY A 351 -11.09 -40.44 -3.88
N GLU A 352 -12.03 -39.87 -4.64
CA GLU A 352 -12.45 -40.37 -5.95
C GLU A 352 -11.30 -40.39 -6.97
N ILE A 353 -10.54 -39.29 -7.08
CA ILE A 353 -9.45 -39.18 -8.07
C ILE A 353 -8.28 -40.11 -7.74
N PHE A 354 -7.93 -40.25 -6.46
CA PHE A 354 -6.77 -41.06 -6.04
C PHE A 354 -7.15 -42.51 -5.69
N GLY A 355 -8.43 -42.87 -5.76
CA GLY A 355 -8.93 -44.20 -5.44
C GLY A 355 -8.75 -44.57 -3.96
N ILE A 356 -8.87 -43.58 -3.08
CA ILE A 356 -8.75 -43.74 -1.62
C ILE A 356 -10.16 -43.97 -1.08
N LYS A 357 -10.40 -45.17 -0.54
CA LYS A 357 -11.67 -45.56 0.09
C LYS A 357 -11.68 -45.25 1.57
#